data_AF-E1IAP1-F1
#
_entry.id   AF-E1IAP1-F1
#
_cell.length_a   1.000
_cell.length_b   1.000
_cell.length_c   1.000
_cell.angle_alpha   90.00
_cell.angle_beta   90.00
_cell.angle_gamma   90.00
#
_symmetry.space_group_name_H-M   'P 1'
#
loop_
_entity.id
_entity.type
_entity.pdbx_description
1 polymer ?
#
loop_
_entity_poly.entity_id
_entity_poly.type
_entity_poly.pdbx_seq_one_letter_code
_entity_poly.pdbx_strand_id
1 'polypeptide(L)'
;MALKADGTVVAWGDNGEGQTSVPNGLSNVVAIAAGMYHSMVLKADGTVVAWGNNIIGQTSVPNGLSNVVAIAAGGSHCLALKADGTVVAWGASWYGQTNVPGDLSNVIAIAAGLDHSMALKADGTIVAWGANYYNQTIVPEGLNNVVAIAAGSMHSLALKVDGTVVAWGFSDFGQTNVPNGLSNVVAITGGGYHSMAITQGNTAPVITEGTSVNVTMSEDGNPTAFALTLNASDADGDTLTWEIATPAANGSAGASGTGTSKAITYTPTSNYNGSDSFVVRVSDGSLSDTITVNVTIEAVNDAPVITEGTSASVTMSEDGSPTAFDLTLNASDLDSTTLTWEIDTPAAHGSAEASGSGTSKAITYTPTPNYNGSDSFVVRVSDGLLSDTITVNVTIEAVNEYIYLPLVVR
;
A
#
# COMPACT_ATOMS: atom_id res chain seq x y z
N MET A 1 44.39 -2.20 -4.71
CA MET A 1 44.86 -0.91 -4.15
C MET A 1 43.80 -0.38 -3.19
N ALA A 2 44.19 0.36 -2.17
CA ALA A 2 43.31 1.14 -1.30
C ALA A 2 43.80 2.59 -1.22
N LEU A 3 42.85 3.52 -1.26
CA LEU A 3 43.03 4.92 -0.93
C LEU A 3 42.61 5.12 0.53
N LYS A 4 43.50 5.71 1.34
CA LYS A 4 43.18 6.09 2.72
C LYS A 4 42.62 7.50 2.79
N ALA A 5 41.90 7.80 3.87
CA ALA A 5 41.34 9.12 4.13
C ALA A 5 42.41 10.24 4.23
N ASP A 6 43.67 9.90 4.55
CA ASP A 6 44.79 10.84 4.59
C ASP A 6 45.40 11.14 3.20
N GLY A 7 44.82 10.60 2.12
CA GLY A 7 45.29 10.80 0.75
C GLY A 7 46.51 9.96 0.36
N THR A 8 46.88 8.96 1.18
CA THR A 8 47.93 7.97 0.85
C THR A 8 47.35 6.70 0.24
N VAL A 9 48.18 5.97 -0.52
CA VAL A 9 47.78 4.75 -1.23
C VAL A 9 48.56 3.54 -0.73
N VAL A 10 47.87 2.41 -0.59
CA VAL A 10 48.48 1.11 -0.33
C VAL A 10 48.10 0.16 -1.46
N ALA A 11 49.05 -0.64 -1.93
CA ALA A 11 48.83 -1.65 -2.96
C ALA A 11 49.37 -3.00 -2.50
N TRP A 12 48.74 -4.08 -2.95
CA TRP A 12 49.06 -5.46 -2.60
C TRP A 12 48.63 -6.37 -3.75
N GLY A 13 49.17 -7.59 -3.80
CA GLY A 13 48.90 -8.57 -4.86
C GLY A 13 50.13 -8.85 -5.72
N ASP A 14 49.91 -9.26 -6.97
CA ASP A 14 50.99 -9.45 -7.95
C ASP A 14 51.79 -8.16 -8.17
N ASN A 15 53.10 -8.32 -8.32
CA ASN A 15 54.04 -7.21 -8.50
C ASN A 15 55.10 -7.50 -9.57
N GLY A 16 54.86 -8.49 -10.46
CA GLY A 16 55.82 -8.84 -11.51
C GLY A 16 56.23 -7.67 -12.42
N GLU A 17 55.36 -6.67 -12.55
CA GLU A 17 55.54 -5.48 -13.39
C GLU A 17 55.73 -4.19 -12.56
N GLY A 18 55.87 -4.32 -11.23
CA GLY A 18 55.95 -3.17 -10.33
C GLY A 18 54.59 -2.52 -10.04
N GLN A 19 53.48 -3.11 -10.46
CA GLN A 19 52.13 -2.52 -10.37
C GLN A 19 51.62 -2.30 -8.94
N THR A 20 52.18 -2.97 -7.94
CA THR A 20 51.88 -2.72 -6.51
C THR A 20 53.00 -1.95 -5.80
N SER A 21 54.03 -1.52 -6.52
CA SER A 21 55.13 -0.70 -6.00
C SER A 21 54.74 0.78 -5.99
N VAL A 22 53.98 1.21 -4.99
CA VAL A 22 53.49 2.61 -4.87
C VAL A 22 54.67 3.59 -4.91
N PRO A 23 54.65 4.62 -5.79
CA PRO A 23 55.73 5.60 -5.89
C PRO A 23 56.02 6.31 -4.55
N ASN A 24 57.31 6.46 -4.23
CA ASN A 24 57.75 7.16 -3.03
C ASN A 24 57.26 8.62 -3.01
N GLY A 25 56.73 9.07 -1.87
CA GLY A 25 56.24 10.44 -1.69
C GLY A 25 54.87 10.72 -2.32
N LEU A 26 54.19 9.69 -2.84
CA LEU A 26 52.82 9.84 -3.34
C LEU A 26 51.85 10.23 -2.21
N SER A 27 51.15 11.35 -2.39
CA SER A 27 50.24 11.97 -1.42
C SER A 27 49.19 12.80 -2.16
N ASN A 28 48.19 13.30 -1.41
CA ASN A 28 47.06 14.08 -1.93
C ASN A 28 46.27 13.35 -3.03
N VAL A 29 46.19 12.03 -2.96
CA VAL A 29 45.41 11.21 -3.89
C VAL A 29 43.93 11.31 -3.54
N VAL A 30 43.09 11.44 -4.56
CA VAL A 30 41.62 11.52 -4.44
C VAL A 30 40.90 10.39 -5.17
N ALA A 31 41.56 9.74 -6.13
CA ALA A 31 41.03 8.55 -6.80
C ALA A 31 42.14 7.57 -7.20
N ILE A 32 41.78 6.30 -7.33
CA ILE A 32 42.67 5.20 -7.73
C ILE A 32 42.00 4.39 -8.85
N ALA A 33 42.78 3.88 -9.78
CA ALA A 33 42.33 2.94 -10.80
C ALA A 33 43.41 1.88 -11.05
N ALA A 34 43.00 0.62 -11.24
CA ALA A 34 43.91 -0.50 -11.47
C ALA A 34 43.57 -1.16 -12.80
N GLY A 35 44.54 -1.27 -13.69
CA GLY A 35 44.46 -2.13 -14.86
C GLY A 35 45.03 -3.51 -14.58
N MET A 36 45.27 -4.31 -15.63
CA MET A 36 45.73 -5.70 -15.46
C MET A 36 47.13 -5.79 -14.83
N TYR A 37 48.05 -4.94 -15.29
CA TYR A 37 49.45 -4.92 -14.85
C TYR A 37 49.98 -3.49 -14.59
N HIS A 38 49.08 -2.54 -14.37
CA HIS A 38 49.45 -1.15 -14.08
C HIS A 38 48.45 -0.53 -13.10
N SER A 39 48.91 0.52 -12.44
CA SER A 39 48.15 1.27 -11.44
C SER A 39 48.20 2.75 -11.79
N MET A 40 47.12 3.47 -11.48
CA MET A 40 47.00 4.89 -11.71
C MET A 40 46.27 5.58 -10.56
N VAL A 41 46.63 6.82 -10.31
CA VAL A 41 46.01 7.68 -9.30
C VAL A 41 45.74 9.07 -9.85
N LEU A 42 44.72 9.70 -9.30
CA LEU A 42 44.40 11.11 -9.49
C LEU A 42 44.71 11.85 -8.20
N LYS A 43 45.49 12.93 -8.29
CA LYS A 43 45.74 13.86 -7.20
C LYS A 43 44.69 14.97 -7.16
N ALA A 44 44.53 15.58 -5.98
CA ALA A 44 43.59 16.69 -5.74
C ALA A 44 43.84 17.91 -6.65
N ASP A 45 45.06 18.10 -7.17
CA ASP A 45 45.43 19.16 -8.10
C ASP A 45 45.13 18.82 -9.59
N GLY A 46 44.52 17.66 -9.85
CA GLY A 46 44.22 17.19 -11.20
C GLY A 46 45.38 16.48 -11.91
N THR A 47 46.49 16.24 -11.21
CA THR A 47 47.64 15.48 -11.74
C THR A 47 47.34 13.98 -11.73
N VAL A 48 47.67 13.30 -12.84
CA VAL A 48 47.60 11.84 -12.96
C VAL A 48 48.99 11.25 -12.83
N VAL A 49 49.14 10.19 -12.02
CA VAL A 49 50.38 9.42 -11.89
C VAL A 49 50.06 7.95 -12.17
N ALA A 50 50.82 7.32 -13.06
CA ALA A 50 50.68 5.91 -13.40
C ALA A 50 52.01 5.16 -13.25
N TRP A 51 51.97 3.90 -12.85
CA TRP A 51 53.14 3.03 -12.69
C TRP A 51 52.79 1.55 -12.92
N GLY A 52 53.81 0.71 -13.09
CA GLY A 52 53.65 -0.71 -13.46
C GLY A 52 54.16 -0.97 -14.89
N ASN A 53 53.56 -1.96 -15.56
CA ASN A 53 53.91 -2.31 -16.94
C ASN A 53 53.74 -1.10 -17.87
N ASN A 54 54.68 -0.90 -18.79
CA ASN A 54 54.61 0.18 -19.79
C ASN A 54 54.99 -0.26 -21.21
N ILE A 55 54.84 -1.56 -21.54
CA ILE A 55 55.32 -2.09 -22.83
C ILE A 55 54.67 -1.38 -24.01
N ILE A 56 53.44 -0.89 -23.84
CA ILE A 56 52.63 -0.26 -24.88
C ILE A 56 52.12 1.12 -24.46
N GLY A 57 52.82 1.76 -23.52
CA GLY A 57 52.55 3.15 -23.13
C GLY A 57 51.41 3.34 -22.13
N GLN A 58 50.88 2.28 -21.49
CA GLN A 58 49.75 2.42 -20.56
C GLN A 58 50.07 3.22 -19.29
N THR A 59 51.35 3.39 -18.92
CA THR A 59 51.76 4.30 -17.83
C THR A 59 52.42 5.59 -18.34
N SER A 60 52.54 5.76 -19.66
CA SER A 60 53.00 6.99 -20.30
C SER A 60 51.90 8.06 -20.32
N VAL A 61 51.65 8.69 -19.16
CA VAL A 61 50.67 9.77 -19.02
C VAL A 61 50.95 10.88 -20.06
N PRO A 62 49.94 11.29 -20.88
CA PRO A 62 50.15 12.28 -21.92
C PRO A 62 50.71 13.61 -21.41
N ASN A 63 51.70 14.15 -22.13
CA ASN A 63 52.27 15.46 -21.81
C ASN A 63 51.21 16.56 -21.86
N GLY A 64 51.17 17.41 -20.82
CA GLY A 64 50.21 18.51 -20.72
C GLY A 64 48.82 18.11 -20.19
N LEU A 65 48.60 16.83 -19.86
CA LEU A 65 47.37 16.40 -19.18
C LEU A 65 47.23 17.12 -17.84
N SER A 66 46.12 17.83 -17.69
CA SER A 66 45.81 18.68 -16.53
C SER A 66 44.31 18.85 -16.39
N ASN A 67 43.85 19.34 -15.24
CA ASN A 67 42.44 19.53 -14.90
C ASN A 67 41.62 18.23 -14.98
N VAL A 68 42.24 17.09 -14.63
CA VAL A 68 41.57 15.79 -14.58
C VAL A 68 40.69 15.71 -13.34
N VAL A 69 39.47 15.20 -13.50
CA VAL A 69 38.47 15.03 -12.43
C VAL A 69 38.09 13.57 -12.20
N ALA A 70 38.32 12.69 -13.17
CA ALA A 70 38.15 11.24 -13.01
C ALA A 70 39.14 10.46 -13.86
N ILE A 71 39.43 9.23 -13.44
CA ILE A 71 40.32 8.30 -14.13
C ILE A 71 39.70 6.91 -14.19
N ALA A 72 39.99 6.16 -15.24
CA ALA A 72 39.66 4.73 -15.36
C ALA A 72 40.82 3.98 -16.02
N ALA A 73 41.04 2.74 -15.61
CA ALA A 73 42.08 1.87 -16.14
C ALA A 73 41.44 0.59 -16.68
N GLY A 74 41.66 0.30 -17.95
CA GLY A 74 41.28 -0.96 -18.56
C GLY A 74 42.39 -2.00 -18.47
N GLY A 75 42.34 -3.05 -19.30
CA GLY A 75 43.35 -4.11 -19.30
C GLY A 75 44.76 -3.55 -19.47
N SER A 76 44.98 -2.85 -20.58
CA SER A 76 46.26 -2.18 -20.90
C SER A 76 46.08 -0.78 -21.50
N HIS A 77 44.99 -0.10 -21.18
CA HIS A 77 44.73 1.28 -21.59
C HIS A 77 44.19 2.10 -20.42
N CYS A 78 44.27 3.42 -20.53
CA CYS A 78 43.82 4.36 -19.51
C CYS A 78 42.90 5.41 -20.12
N LEU A 79 41.98 5.91 -19.30
CA LEU A 79 41.11 7.04 -19.59
C LEU A 79 41.25 8.09 -18.49
N ALA A 80 41.23 9.37 -18.88
CA ALA A 80 41.11 10.50 -17.99
C ALA A 80 39.98 11.42 -18.47
N LEU A 81 39.13 11.85 -17.55
CA LEU A 81 38.08 12.84 -17.78
C LEU A 81 38.56 14.18 -17.24
N LYS A 82 38.55 15.21 -18.09
CA LYS A 82 38.85 16.59 -17.70
C LYS A 82 37.59 17.31 -17.22
N ALA A 83 37.79 18.37 -16.42
CA ALA A 83 36.71 19.20 -15.87
C ALA A 83 35.83 19.86 -16.94
N ASP A 84 36.34 20.02 -18.17
CA ASP A 84 35.61 20.55 -19.33
C ASP A 84 34.78 19.48 -20.08
N GLY A 85 34.74 18.24 -19.58
CA GLY A 85 34.05 17.12 -20.20
C GLY A 85 34.83 16.42 -21.32
N THR A 86 36.10 16.80 -21.55
CA THR A 86 36.98 16.14 -22.53
C THR A 86 37.49 14.81 -21.98
N VAL A 87 37.44 13.74 -22.78
CA VAL A 87 38.06 12.45 -22.46
C VAL A 87 39.40 12.32 -23.18
N VAL A 88 40.43 11.92 -22.45
CA VAL A 88 41.77 11.61 -22.98
C VAL A 88 42.05 10.13 -22.73
N ALA A 89 42.49 9.41 -23.76
CA ALA A 89 42.80 7.98 -23.67
C ALA A 89 44.23 7.69 -24.14
N TRP A 90 44.92 6.74 -23.51
CA TRP A 90 46.28 6.33 -23.89
C TRP A 90 46.57 4.86 -23.51
N GLY A 91 47.68 4.33 -24.00
CA GLY A 91 48.06 2.93 -23.88
C GLY A 91 47.67 2.10 -25.10
N ALA A 92 47.29 0.84 -24.87
CA ALA A 92 46.93 -0.11 -25.91
C ALA A 92 45.74 0.34 -26.77
N SER A 93 45.81 0.14 -28.09
CA SER A 93 44.74 0.51 -29.02
C SER A 93 44.43 -0.53 -30.09
N TRP A 94 44.67 -1.82 -29.83
CA TRP A 94 44.47 -2.87 -30.83
C TRP A 94 43.04 -2.98 -31.36
N TYR A 95 42.06 -2.53 -30.58
CA TYR A 95 40.64 -2.55 -30.91
C TYR A 95 40.03 -1.14 -30.98
N GLY A 96 40.87 -0.11 -30.96
CA GLY A 96 40.44 1.28 -30.95
C GLY A 96 39.90 1.78 -29.60
N GLN A 97 40.19 1.09 -28.50
CA GLN A 97 39.76 1.52 -27.15
C GLN A 97 40.33 2.89 -26.73
N THR A 98 41.42 3.36 -27.34
CA THR A 98 41.91 4.75 -27.13
C THR A 98 41.47 5.72 -28.21
N ASN A 99 40.73 5.28 -29.23
CA ASN A 99 40.17 6.14 -30.29
C ASN A 99 38.90 6.83 -29.76
N VAL A 100 39.07 7.84 -28.91
CA VAL A 100 37.97 8.64 -28.36
C VAL A 100 37.10 9.18 -29.50
N PRO A 101 35.77 8.93 -29.52
CA PRO A 101 34.88 9.43 -30.57
C PRO A 101 34.95 10.96 -30.70
N GLY A 102 35.07 11.47 -31.93
CA GLY A 102 35.35 12.89 -32.20
C GLY A 102 34.20 13.85 -31.85
N ASP A 103 32.97 13.34 -31.72
CA ASP A 103 31.77 14.05 -31.31
C ASP A 103 31.46 13.90 -29.81
N LEU A 104 32.35 13.23 -29.05
CA LEU A 104 32.20 13.05 -27.62
C LEU A 104 32.40 14.37 -26.89
N SER A 105 31.36 14.80 -26.17
CA SER A 105 31.31 16.05 -25.42
C SER A 105 30.36 15.90 -24.22
N ASN A 106 30.45 16.83 -23.27
CA ASN A 106 29.61 16.86 -22.05
C ASN A 106 29.67 15.57 -21.23
N VAL A 107 30.84 14.93 -21.18
CA VAL A 107 31.05 13.69 -20.40
C VAL A 107 31.13 14.02 -18.91
N ILE A 108 30.44 13.23 -18.10
CA ILE A 108 30.41 13.35 -16.64
C ILE A 108 30.99 12.13 -15.92
N ALA A 109 31.08 10.98 -16.59
CA ALA A 109 31.70 9.77 -16.04
C ALA A 109 32.32 8.91 -17.15
N ILE A 110 33.33 8.12 -16.78
CA ILE A 110 34.06 7.22 -17.66
C ILE A 110 34.21 5.85 -16.99
N ALA A 111 34.25 4.80 -17.79
CA ALA A 111 34.59 3.44 -17.35
C ALA A 111 35.43 2.73 -18.42
N ALA A 112 36.26 1.78 -17.99
CA ALA A 112 37.14 1.03 -18.87
C ALA A 112 37.07 -0.46 -18.54
N GLY A 113 36.77 -1.28 -19.53
CA GLY A 113 36.86 -2.73 -19.42
C GLY A 113 38.23 -3.25 -19.89
N LEU A 114 38.32 -4.54 -20.22
CA LEU A 114 39.60 -5.12 -20.67
C LEU A 114 40.14 -4.39 -21.91
N ASP A 115 39.29 -4.28 -22.93
CA ASP A 115 39.62 -3.74 -24.25
C ASP A 115 38.53 -2.83 -24.83
N HIS A 116 37.65 -2.31 -23.99
CA HIS A 116 36.62 -1.36 -24.37
C HIS A 116 36.54 -0.21 -23.36
N SER A 117 35.97 0.91 -23.80
CA SER A 117 35.84 2.14 -23.03
C SER A 117 34.41 2.65 -23.11
N MET A 118 33.99 3.35 -22.07
CA MET A 118 32.65 3.91 -21.94
C MET A 118 32.73 5.33 -21.40
N ALA A 119 31.79 6.17 -21.85
CA ALA A 119 31.55 7.51 -21.34
C ALA A 119 30.05 7.71 -21.13
N LEU A 120 29.70 8.37 -20.02
CA LEU A 120 28.35 8.84 -19.71
C LEU A 120 28.30 10.34 -19.91
N LYS A 121 27.38 10.81 -20.74
CA LYS A 121 27.10 12.23 -20.97
C LYS A 121 26.13 12.77 -19.91
N ALA A 122 26.16 14.10 -19.72
CA ALA A 122 25.29 14.80 -18.77
C ALA A 122 23.78 14.63 -19.06
N ASP A 123 23.39 14.30 -20.29
CA ASP A 123 22.01 14.02 -20.68
C ASP A 123 21.56 12.56 -20.44
N GLY A 124 22.43 11.74 -19.84
CA GLY A 124 22.18 10.32 -19.58
C GLY A 124 22.52 9.39 -20.75
N THR A 125 23.07 9.91 -21.86
CA THR A 125 23.51 9.10 -23.00
C THR A 125 24.82 8.37 -22.69
N ILE A 126 24.89 7.08 -22.98
CA ILE A 126 26.12 6.29 -22.93
C ILE A 126 26.75 6.22 -24.33
N VAL A 127 28.07 6.41 -24.40
CA VAL A 127 28.86 6.14 -25.60
C VAL A 127 29.91 5.09 -25.22
N ALA A 128 29.95 3.97 -25.94
CA ALA A 128 30.92 2.90 -25.73
C ALA A 128 31.69 2.59 -27.03
N TRP A 129 32.99 2.33 -26.91
CA TRP A 129 33.87 2.08 -28.06
C TRP A 129 35.01 1.10 -27.69
N GLY A 130 35.71 0.59 -28.70
CA GLY A 130 36.74 -0.45 -28.54
C GLY A 130 36.27 -1.84 -28.98
N ALA A 131 36.79 -2.89 -28.33
CA ALA A 131 36.45 -4.28 -28.64
C ALA A 131 34.97 -4.58 -28.42
N ASN A 132 34.35 -5.31 -29.35
CA ASN A 132 32.91 -5.59 -29.34
C ASN A 132 32.54 -7.05 -29.66
N TYR A 133 33.37 -8.00 -29.26
CA TYR A 133 33.17 -9.42 -29.55
C TYR A 133 31.88 -10.02 -28.96
N TYR A 134 31.33 -9.41 -27.92
CA TYR A 134 30.16 -9.86 -27.17
C TYR A 134 29.08 -8.80 -27.09
N ASN A 135 29.09 -7.80 -27.99
CA ASN A 135 28.17 -6.66 -27.96
C ASN A 135 28.35 -5.72 -26.75
N GLN A 136 29.48 -5.76 -26.04
CA GLN A 136 29.72 -4.91 -24.87
C GLN A 136 29.76 -3.40 -25.17
N THR A 137 29.99 -3.00 -26.43
CA THR A 137 29.90 -1.59 -26.85
C THR A 137 28.58 -1.23 -27.52
N ILE A 138 27.68 -2.21 -27.72
CA ILE A 138 26.33 -1.96 -28.25
C ILE A 138 25.43 -1.57 -27.09
N VAL A 139 25.27 -0.26 -26.88
CA VAL A 139 24.37 0.28 -25.84
C VAL A 139 22.93 -0.17 -26.12
N PRO A 140 22.23 -0.79 -25.15
CA PRO A 140 20.85 -1.23 -25.33
C PRO A 140 19.91 -0.10 -25.75
N GLU A 141 18.99 -0.38 -26.67
CA GLU A 141 18.00 0.58 -27.15
C GLU A 141 17.07 1.03 -26.01
N GLY A 142 16.69 2.31 -26.00
CA GLY A 142 15.78 2.87 -25.00
C GLY A 142 16.42 3.15 -23.64
N LEU A 143 17.72 2.91 -23.47
CA LEU A 143 18.43 3.23 -22.24
C LEU A 143 18.52 4.75 -22.05
N ASN A 144 17.80 5.24 -21.04
CA ASN A 144 17.69 6.66 -20.69
C ASN A 144 17.83 6.85 -19.18
N ASN A 145 17.96 8.12 -18.74
CA ASN A 145 18.05 8.49 -17.33
C ASN A 145 19.19 7.77 -16.57
N VAL A 146 20.30 7.50 -17.26
CA VAL A 146 21.48 6.85 -16.67
C VAL A 146 22.23 7.84 -15.81
N VAL A 147 22.59 7.43 -14.60
CA VAL A 147 23.32 8.24 -13.61
C VAL A 147 24.70 7.68 -13.27
N ALA A 148 24.95 6.39 -13.53
CA ALA A 148 26.28 5.81 -13.40
C ALA A 148 26.52 4.69 -14.43
N ILE A 149 27.79 4.46 -14.73
CA ILE A 149 28.27 3.39 -15.62
C ILE A 149 29.40 2.63 -14.95
N ALA A 150 29.53 1.35 -15.27
CA ALA A 150 30.69 0.54 -14.90
C ALA A 150 31.01 -0.46 -16.02
N ALA A 151 32.25 -0.93 -16.06
CA ALA A 151 32.70 -1.91 -17.02
C ALA A 151 33.38 -3.07 -16.29
N GLY A 152 33.06 -4.30 -16.68
CA GLY A 152 33.86 -5.47 -16.36
C GLY A 152 34.84 -5.79 -17.48
N SER A 153 35.43 -7.00 -17.51
CA SER A 153 36.39 -7.34 -18.57
C SER A 153 35.78 -7.22 -19.97
N MET A 154 34.60 -7.82 -20.18
CA MET A 154 33.95 -7.95 -21.50
C MET A 154 32.44 -7.68 -21.43
N HIS A 155 31.98 -7.01 -20.38
CA HIS A 155 30.58 -6.62 -20.20
C HIS A 155 30.51 -5.20 -19.61
N SER A 156 29.33 -4.60 -19.72
CA SER A 156 29.04 -3.21 -19.41
C SER A 156 27.81 -3.13 -18.53
N LEU A 157 27.79 -2.11 -17.66
CA LEU A 157 26.74 -1.88 -16.67
C LEU A 157 26.31 -0.41 -16.73
N ALA A 158 25.02 -0.18 -16.54
CA ALA A 158 24.43 1.14 -16.36
C ALA A 158 23.46 1.13 -15.17
N LEU A 159 23.48 2.19 -14.38
CA LEU A 159 22.54 2.45 -13.30
C LEU A 159 21.65 3.62 -13.71
N LYS A 160 20.34 3.43 -13.66
CA LYS A 160 19.35 4.48 -13.89
C LYS A 160 19.02 5.23 -12.60
N VAL A 161 18.46 6.42 -12.76
CA VAL A 161 18.01 7.28 -11.64
C VAL A 161 16.97 6.61 -10.73
N ASP A 162 16.20 5.64 -11.26
CA ASP A 162 15.17 4.88 -10.54
C ASP A 162 15.74 3.63 -9.82
N GLY A 163 17.06 3.48 -9.75
CA GLY A 163 17.71 2.32 -9.13
C GLY A 163 17.77 1.07 -10.03
N THR A 164 17.24 1.13 -11.26
CA THR A 164 17.30 -0.01 -12.19
C THR A 164 18.73 -0.20 -12.71
N VAL A 165 19.23 -1.44 -12.69
CA VAL A 165 20.49 -1.83 -13.30
C VAL A 165 20.25 -2.49 -14.65
N VAL A 166 21.00 -2.06 -15.66
CA VAL A 166 21.02 -2.68 -16.99
C VAL A 166 22.44 -3.19 -17.25
N ALA A 167 22.57 -4.47 -17.60
CA ALA A 167 23.84 -5.14 -17.88
C ALA A 167 23.82 -5.77 -19.27
N TRP A 168 24.90 -5.65 -20.04
CA TRP A 168 25.02 -6.21 -21.38
C TRP A 168 26.46 -6.58 -21.72
N GLY A 169 26.66 -7.43 -22.74
CA GLY A 169 27.97 -7.94 -23.12
C GLY A 169 28.13 -9.43 -22.83
N PHE A 170 29.35 -9.86 -22.52
CA PHE A 170 29.68 -11.26 -22.20
C PHE A 170 29.00 -11.74 -20.92
N SER A 171 28.31 -12.89 -20.97
CA SER A 171 27.50 -13.41 -19.85
C SER A 171 27.59 -14.93 -19.60
N ASP A 172 28.63 -15.63 -20.07
CA ASP A 172 28.75 -17.08 -19.88
C ASP A 172 28.79 -17.52 -18.40
N PHE A 173 29.12 -16.60 -17.49
CA PHE A 173 29.13 -16.83 -16.04
C PHE A 173 28.00 -16.07 -15.32
N GLY A 174 27.02 -15.54 -16.06
CA GLY A 174 25.88 -14.80 -15.52
C GLY A 174 26.18 -13.35 -15.14
N GLN A 175 27.26 -12.74 -15.65
CA GLN A 175 27.66 -11.38 -15.31
C GLN A 175 26.60 -10.33 -15.66
N THR A 176 25.77 -10.59 -16.68
CA THR A 176 24.68 -9.69 -17.08
C THR A 176 23.32 -10.15 -16.57
N ASN A 177 23.25 -11.21 -15.77
CA ASN A 177 22.00 -11.68 -15.17
C ASN A 177 21.68 -10.81 -13.95
N VAL A 178 20.96 -9.71 -14.17
CA VAL A 178 20.46 -8.86 -13.08
C VAL A 178 19.48 -9.67 -12.22
N PRO A 179 19.69 -9.80 -10.90
CA PRO A 179 18.79 -10.54 -10.02
C PRO A 179 17.35 -10.01 -10.07
N ASN A 180 16.38 -10.93 -10.07
CA ASN A 180 14.97 -10.57 -9.97
C ASN A 180 14.70 -9.86 -8.64
N GLY A 181 13.95 -8.75 -8.69
CA GLY A 181 13.61 -7.95 -7.51
C GLY A 181 14.76 -7.07 -7.00
N LEU A 182 15.86 -6.92 -7.74
CA LEU A 182 16.88 -5.94 -7.40
C LEU A 182 16.32 -4.51 -7.55
N SER A 183 16.13 -3.82 -6.43
CA SER A 183 15.71 -2.43 -6.32
C SER A 183 16.73 -1.62 -5.51
N ASN A 184 16.56 -0.29 -5.48
CA ASN A 184 17.31 0.63 -4.62
C ASN A 184 18.83 0.59 -4.77
N VAL A 185 19.30 0.29 -5.98
CA VAL A 185 20.73 0.27 -6.27
C VAL A 185 21.26 1.70 -6.30
N VAL A 186 22.31 1.94 -5.51
CA VAL A 186 22.98 3.25 -5.41
C VAL A 186 24.36 3.26 -6.05
N ALA A 187 24.96 2.09 -6.26
CA ALA A 187 26.25 1.96 -6.94
C ALA A 187 26.38 0.62 -7.65
N ILE A 188 27.15 0.61 -8.74
CA ILE A 188 27.46 -0.57 -9.55
C ILE A 188 28.97 -0.66 -9.79
N THR A 189 29.48 -1.88 -9.92
CA THR A 189 30.86 -2.12 -10.37
C THR A 189 30.96 -3.41 -11.16
N GLY A 190 31.83 -3.41 -12.18
CA GLY A 190 32.19 -4.59 -12.95
C GLY A 190 33.50 -5.19 -12.44
N GLY A 191 33.53 -6.50 -12.27
CA GLY A 191 34.73 -7.30 -12.09
C GLY A 191 35.10 -8.03 -13.37
N GLY A 192 36.14 -8.87 -13.31
CA GLY A 192 36.58 -9.61 -14.50
C GLY A 192 35.49 -10.54 -15.07
N TYR A 193 34.83 -11.29 -14.18
CA TYR A 193 33.77 -12.25 -14.51
C TYR A 193 32.56 -12.16 -13.58
N HIS A 194 32.35 -11.01 -12.95
CA HIS A 194 31.19 -10.78 -12.06
C HIS A 194 30.79 -9.31 -12.10
N SER A 195 29.58 -9.03 -11.65
CA SER A 195 29.04 -7.68 -11.45
C SER A 195 28.64 -7.56 -9.98
N MET A 196 28.77 -6.37 -9.41
CA MET A 196 28.24 -6.08 -8.08
C MET A 196 27.39 -4.82 -8.12
N ALA A 197 26.34 -4.84 -7.31
CA ALA A 197 25.49 -3.69 -7.03
C ALA A 197 25.45 -3.50 -5.51
N ILE A 198 25.46 -2.25 -5.07
CA ILE A 198 25.22 -1.89 -3.67
C ILE A 198 23.82 -1.29 -3.62
N THR A 199 22.97 -1.83 -2.75
CA THR A 199 21.64 -1.29 -2.49
C THR A 199 21.68 -0.41 -1.24
N GLN A 200 20.79 0.57 -1.17
CA GLN A 200 20.37 1.09 0.12
C GLN A 200 19.60 -0.03 0.84
N GLY A 201 19.66 -0.09 2.18
CA GLY A 201 18.88 -1.08 2.92
C GLY A 201 17.39 -0.81 2.77
N ASN A 202 16.56 -1.86 2.70
CA ASN A 202 15.11 -1.74 2.61
C ASN A 202 14.55 -0.98 3.82
N THR A 203 13.77 0.07 3.56
CA THR A 203 13.04 0.86 4.55
C THR A 203 11.64 0.28 4.66
N ALA A 204 11.10 0.19 5.88
CA ALA A 204 9.71 -0.24 6.01
C ALA A 204 8.76 0.81 5.40
N PRO A 205 7.61 0.38 4.84
CA PRO A 205 6.56 1.32 4.47
C PRO A 205 6.09 2.09 5.69
N VAL A 206 5.48 3.26 5.48
CA VAL A 206 4.96 4.13 6.54
C VAL A 206 3.51 4.46 6.24
N ILE A 207 2.60 4.16 7.18
CA ILE A 207 1.22 4.63 7.16
C ILE A 207 1.20 6.10 7.58
N THR A 208 0.65 6.96 6.72
CA THR A 208 0.78 8.41 6.88
C THR A 208 -0.15 9.02 7.92
N GLU A 209 -1.21 8.31 8.30
CA GLU A 209 -2.16 8.71 9.34
C GLU A 209 -1.61 8.52 10.77
N GLY A 210 -0.40 7.99 10.91
CA GLY A 210 0.28 7.78 12.20
C GLY A 210 -0.07 6.45 12.85
N THR A 211 0.02 6.38 14.17
CA THR A 211 -0.11 5.11 14.93
C THR A 211 -1.55 4.69 15.19
N SER A 212 -2.49 5.63 15.15
CA SER A 212 -3.89 5.35 15.38
C SER A 212 -4.82 6.39 14.76
N VAL A 213 -6.00 5.95 14.34
CA VAL A 213 -7.10 6.80 13.90
C VAL A 213 -8.37 6.44 14.66
N ASN A 214 -9.22 7.43 14.91
CA ASN A 214 -10.52 7.22 15.54
C ASN A 214 -11.62 7.48 14.50
N VAL A 215 -12.59 6.59 14.43
CA VAL A 215 -13.77 6.71 13.58
C VAL A 215 -15.01 6.58 14.46
N THR A 216 -16.01 7.42 14.23
CA THR A 216 -17.32 7.30 14.85
C THR A 216 -18.32 6.94 13.77
N MET A 217 -19.19 5.98 14.06
CA MET A 217 -20.29 5.57 13.18
C MET A 217 -21.52 5.23 14.00
N SER A 218 -22.69 5.19 13.37
CA SER A 218 -23.89 4.61 13.97
C SER A 218 -23.94 3.10 13.75
N GLU A 219 -24.54 2.34 14.67
CA GLU A 219 -24.67 0.87 14.53
C GLU A 219 -25.42 0.44 13.27
N ASP A 220 -26.37 1.25 12.80
CA ASP A 220 -27.12 1.02 11.56
C ASP A 220 -26.45 1.60 10.30
N GLY A 221 -25.31 2.29 10.47
CA GLY A 221 -24.65 3.02 9.39
C GLY A 221 -25.40 4.25 8.84
N ASN A 222 -26.53 4.64 9.44
CA ASN A 222 -27.26 5.87 9.15
C ASN A 222 -27.58 6.65 10.44
N PRO A 223 -27.36 7.98 10.51
CA PRO A 223 -26.86 8.86 9.44
C PRO A 223 -25.34 8.81 9.23
N THR A 224 -24.61 8.10 10.09
CA THR A 224 -23.14 8.15 10.13
C THR A 224 -22.54 6.80 9.71
N ALA A 225 -22.30 6.62 8.41
CA ALA A 225 -21.65 5.42 7.88
C ALA A 225 -20.15 5.39 8.19
N PHE A 226 -19.57 4.19 8.25
CA PHE A 226 -18.12 4.04 8.36
C PHE A 226 -17.42 4.55 7.09
N ALA A 227 -16.48 5.49 7.26
CA ALA A 227 -15.65 6.01 6.18
C ALA A 227 -14.22 6.20 6.66
N LEU A 228 -13.30 5.42 6.11
CA LEU A 228 -11.86 5.54 6.38
C LEU A 228 -11.07 5.17 5.13
N THR A 229 -10.11 6.02 4.77
CA THR A 229 -9.07 5.69 3.78
C THR A 229 -7.73 5.91 4.44
N LEU A 230 -6.85 4.92 4.35
CA LEU A 230 -5.48 4.99 4.83
C LEU A 230 -4.53 5.13 3.64
N ASN A 231 -3.44 5.87 3.84
CA ASN A 231 -2.42 6.06 2.83
C ASN A 231 -1.07 5.61 3.38
N ALA A 232 -0.23 5.06 2.52
CA ALA A 232 1.12 4.65 2.86
C ALA A 232 2.10 5.08 1.78
N SER A 233 3.32 5.33 2.22
CA SER A 233 4.47 5.61 1.36
C SER A 233 5.59 4.64 1.68
N ASP A 234 6.41 4.37 0.69
CA ASP A 234 7.58 3.53 0.81
C ASP A 234 8.75 4.24 0.12
N ALA A 235 9.88 4.38 0.82
CA ALA A 235 11.02 5.14 0.33
C ALA A 235 11.75 4.43 -0.82
N ASP A 236 11.60 3.11 -0.86
CA ASP A 236 12.23 2.17 -1.77
C ASP A 236 11.39 1.94 -3.05
N GLY A 237 10.15 2.45 -3.06
CA GLY A 237 9.23 2.38 -4.21
C GLY A 237 8.59 1.01 -4.39
N ASP A 238 8.64 0.16 -3.36
CA ASP A 238 8.13 -1.21 -3.43
C ASP A 238 6.59 -1.27 -3.51
N THR A 239 6.09 -2.39 -4.04
CA THR A 239 4.65 -2.59 -4.15
C THR A 239 4.05 -2.93 -2.79
N LEU A 240 3.20 -2.04 -2.30
CA LEU A 240 2.57 -2.20 -0.99
C LEU A 240 1.35 -3.11 -1.03
N THR A 241 1.25 -3.99 -0.02
CA THR A 241 0.14 -4.91 0.23
C THR A 241 -0.53 -4.58 1.56
N TRP A 242 -1.86 -4.65 1.60
CA TRP A 242 -2.66 -4.30 2.78
C TRP A 242 -3.46 -5.49 3.29
N GLU A 243 -3.59 -5.59 4.61
CA GLU A 243 -4.42 -6.60 5.26
C GLU A 243 -4.90 -6.19 6.67
N ILE A 244 -5.87 -6.94 7.21
CA ILE A 244 -6.24 -6.88 8.63
C ILE A 244 -5.31 -7.79 9.42
N ALA A 245 -4.42 -7.20 10.21
CA ALA A 245 -3.46 -7.94 11.04
C ALA A 245 -4.07 -8.42 12.37
N THR A 246 -5.04 -7.68 12.91
CA THR A 246 -5.80 -8.11 14.09
C THR A 246 -7.27 -7.77 13.86
N PRO A 247 -8.18 -8.77 13.84
CA PRO A 247 -9.58 -8.54 13.59
C PRO A 247 -10.25 -7.78 14.75
N ALA A 248 -11.38 -7.16 14.45
CA ALA A 248 -12.22 -6.50 15.45
C ALA A 248 -12.98 -7.54 16.30
N ALA A 249 -13.38 -7.16 17.51
CA ALA A 249 -14.08 -8.07 18.42
C ALA A 249 -15.60 -8.03 18.24
N ASN A 250 -16.15 -6.86 17.88
CA ASN A 250 -17.59 -6.62 17.79
C ASN A 250 -17.99 -6.14 16.38
N GLY A 251 -17.27 -6.61 15.37
CA GLY A 251 -17.55 -6.31 13.98
C GLY A 251 -16.59 -7.03 13.03
N SER A 252 -16.75 -6.76 11.74
CA SER A 252 -15.91 -7.30 10.68
C SER A 252 -15.23 -6.16 9.92
N ALA A 253 -13.90 -6.13 9.99
CA ALA A 253 -13.07 -5.18 9.27
C ALA A 253 -12.52 -5.78 7.98
N GLY A 254 -12.31 -4.95 6.96
CA GLY A 254 -11.74 -5.35 5.67
C GLY A 254 -10.67 -4.38 5.19
N ALA A 255 -9.52 -4.93 4.85
CA ALA A 255 -8.42 -4.28 4.13
C ALA A 255 -7.77 -5.35 3.25
N SER A 256 -7.73 -5.17 1.93
CA SER A 256 -7.06 -6.11 1.03
C SER A 256 -6.60 -5.43 -0.27
N GLY A 257 -5.63 -6.04 -0.95
CA GLY A 257 -5.12 -5.59 -2.24
C GLY A 257 -3.83 -4.76 -2.14
N THR A 258 -3.45 -4.13 -3.25
CA THR A 258 -2.16 -3.44 -3.40
C THR A 258 -2.30 -1.94 -3.68
N GLY A 259 -1.24 -1.17 -3.44
CA GLY A 259 -1.13 0.25 -3.79
C GLY A 259 -0.91 1.17 -2.59
N THR A 260 -0.69 2.45 -2.83
CA THR A 260 -0.32 3.44 -1.80
C THR A 260 -1.49 4.01 -1.00
N SER A 261 -2.73 3.61 -1.33
CA SER A 261 -3.93 4.03 -0.61
C SER A 261 -4.96 2.91 -0.58
N LYS A 262 -5.70 2.81 0.52
CA LYS A 262 -6.77 1.82 0.71
C LYS A 262 -7.94 2.38 1.50
N ALA A 263 -9.13 2.25 0.91
CA ALA A 263 -10.39 2.35 1.64
C ALA A 263 -10.53 1.14 2.56
N ILE A 264 -10.85 1.40 3.82
CA ILE A 264 -11.09 0.40 4.85
C ILE A 264 -12.59 0.23 5.00
N THR A 265 -13.05 -1.01 5.16
CA THR A 265 -14.45 -1.32 5.45
C THR A 265 -14.58 -1.81 6.88
N TYR A 266 -15.69 -1.47 7.53
CA TYR A 266 -16.05 -2.03 8.83
C TYR A 266 -17.57 -2.15 8.92
N THR A 267 -18.05 -3.27 9.45
CA THR A 267 -19.46 -3.52 9.73
C THR A 267 -19.56 -4.03 11.17
N PRO A 268 -20.24 -3.31 12.07
CA PRO A 268 -20.43 -3.77 13.44
C PRO A 268 -21.31 -5.02 13.48
N THR A 269 -21.21 -5.80 14.56
CA THR A 269 -22.22 -6.81 14.89
C THR A 269 -23.57 -6.12 15.04
N SER A 270 -24.65 -6.73 14.56
CA SER A 270 -26.00 -6.17 14.65
C SER A 270 -26.33 -5.73 16.09
N ASN A 271 -26.84 -4.52 16.23
CA ASN A 271 -27.33 -3.93 17.49
C ASN A 271 -26.23 -3.83 18.56
N TYR A 272 -24.96 -3.80 18.15
CA TYR A 272 -23.84 -3.52 19.02
C TYR A 272 -23.51 -2.04 18.99
N ASN A 273 -23.64 -1.39 20.13
CA ASN A 273 -23.14 -0.06 20.40
C ASN A 273 -21.99 -0.11 21.42
N GLY A 274 -21.03 0.80 21.30
CA GLY A 274 -19.85 0.86 22.16
C GLY A 274 -18.54 1.01 21.40
N SER A 275 -17.44 0.62 22.04
CA SER A 275 -16.09 0.72 21.47
C SER A 275 -15.62 -0.60 20.86
N ASP A 276 -15.06 -0.54 19.67
CA ASP A 276 -14.35 -1.66 19.03
C ASP A 276 -13.00 -1.18 18.46
N SER A 277 -12.12 -2.11 18.12
CA SER A 277 -10.83 -1.78 17.52
C SER A 277 -10.26 -2.91 16.68
N PHE A 278 -9.52 -2.57 15.63
CA PHE A 278 -8.77 -3.52 14.82
C PHE A 278 -7.44 -2.92 14.35
N VAL A 279 -6.53 -3.77 13.87
CA VAL A 279 -5.21 -3.34 13.39
C VAL A 279 -5.08 -3.62 11.89
N VAL A 280 -4.76 -2.58 11.13
CA VAL A 280 -4.43 -2.68 9.71
C VAL A 280 -2.91 -2.74 9.56
N ARG A 281 -2.42 -3.59 8.65
CA ARG A 281 -1.00 -3.71 8.28
C ARG A 281 -0.80 -3.37 6.82
N VAL A 282 0.28 -2.65 6.55
CA VAL A 282 0.84 -2.46 5.20
C VAL A 282 2.24 -3.09 5.15
N SER A 283 2.56 -3.79 4.07
CA SER A 283 3.83 -4.50 3.89
C SER A 283 4.39 -4.30 2.49
N ASP A 284 5.72 -4.12 2.40
CA ASP A 284 6.50 -4.12 1.15
C ASP A 284 6.92 -5.55 0.71
N GLY A 285 6.56 -6.57 1.51
CA GLY A 285 6.95 -7.98 1.32
C GLY A 285 8.10 -8.45 2.20
N SER A 286 8.87 -7.52 2.77
CA SER A 286 10.02 -7.75 3.66
C SER A 286 9.81 -7.12 5.05
N LEU A 287 9.40 -5.86 5.09
CA LEU A 287 9.11 -5.07 6.28
C LEU A 287 7.66 -4.58 6.24
N SER A 288 7.16 -4.09 7.38
CA SER A 288 5.77 -3.69 7.51
C SER A 288 5.57 -2.59 8.55
N ASP A 289 4.48 -1.85 8.40
CA ASP A 289 3.98 -0.90 9.38
C ASP A 289 2.51 -1.16 9.69
N THR A 290 2.04 -0.70 10.85
CA THR A 290 0.69 -0.96 11.34
C THR A 290 0.04 0.27 11.93
N ILE A 291 -1.30 0.32 11.85
CA ILE A 291 -2.12 1.36 12.47
C ILE A 291 -3.30 0.72 13.20
N THR A 292 -3.59 1.23 14.39
CA THR A 292 -4.80 0.86 15.13
C THR A 292 -5.97 1.75 14.72
N VAL A 293 -7.07 1.14 14.28
CA VAL A 293 -8.34 1.84 14.02
C VAL A 293 -9.23 1.63 15.23
N ASN A 294 -9.53 2.70 15.96
CA ASN A 294 -10.51 2.69 17.04
C ASN A 294 -11.86 3.13 16.49
N VAL A 295 -12.90 2.33 16.73
CA VAL A 295 -14.25 2.60 16.27
C VAL A 295 -15.16 2.86 17.47
N THR A 296 -15.86 3.98 17.46
CA THR A 296 -16.96 4.26 18.38
C THR A 296 -18.27 4.06 17.63
N ILE A 297 -19.05 3.07 18.04
CA ILE A 297 -20.36 2.77 17.50
C ILE A 297 -21.42 3.40 18.39
N GLU A 298 -22.12 4.39 17.84
CA GLU A 298 -23.21 5.11 18.49
C GLU A 298 -24.51 4.33 18.39
N ALA A 299 -25.26 4.31 19.49
CA ALA A 299 -26.58 3.69 19.52
C ALA A 299 -27.56 4.46 18.66
N VAL A 300 -28.42 3.74 17.93
CA VAL A 300 -29.55 4.28 17.18
C VAL A 300 -30.81 3.63 17.70
N ASN A 301 -31.83 4.43 17.98
CA ASN A 301 -33.08 3.93 18.53
C ASN A 301 -33.86 3.10 17.49
N ASP A 302 -34.11 1.84 17.81
CA ASP A 302 -34.99 0.92 17.09
C ASP A 302 -36.46 1.17 17.41
N ALA A 303 -37.35 0.81 16.48
CA ALA A 303 -38.80 0.87 16.75
C ALA A 303 -39.23 -0.34 17.59
N PRO A 304 -40.23 -0.18 18.47
CA PRO A 304 -40.84 -1.34 19.12
C PRO A 304 -41.50 -2.22 18.06
N VAL A 305 -41.59 -3.53 18.32
CA VAL A 305 -42.18 -4.53 17.41
C VAL A 305 -43.31 -5.25 18.13
N ILE A 306 -44.52 -5.22 17.56
CA ILE A 306 -45.66 -6.02 18.04
C ILE A 306 -45.48 -7.47 17.56
N THR A 307 -45.45 -8.40 18.51
CA THR A 307 -45.05 -9.79 18.24
C THR A 307 -46.14 -10.64 17.59
N GLU A 308 -47.40 -10.20 17.67
CA GLU A 308 -48.56 -10.84 17.01
C GLU A 308 -48.62 -10.55 15.50
N GLY A 309 -47.72 -9.73 14.97
CA GLY A 309 -47.64 -9.37 13.56
C GLY A 309 -48.56 -8.21 13.18
N THR A 310 -49.01 -8.17 11.92
CA THR A 310 -49.71 -7.01 11.36
C THR A 310 -51.22 -6.99 11.64
N SER A 311 -51.80 -8.14 12.00
CA SER A 311 -53.22 -8.21 12.35
C SER A 311 -53.54 -9.31 13.34
N ALA A 312 -54.49 -9.05 14.24
CA ALA A 312 -55.15 -10.04 15.08
C ALA A 312 -56.65 -10.12 14.74
N SER A 313 -57.29 -11.25 15.04
CA SER A 313 -58.72 -11.42 14.85
C SER A 313 -59.35 -12.04 16.09
N VAL A 314 -60.49 -11.49 16.50
CA VAL A 314 -61.26 -11.98 17.65
C VAL A 314 -62.73 -12.12 17.26
N THR A 315 -63.40 -13.13 17.79
CA THR A 315 -64.84 -13.33 17.62
C THR A 315 -65.53 -13.28 18.98
N MET A 316 -66.65 -12.58 19.06
CA MET A 316 -67.47 -12.47 20.26
C MET A 316 -68.96 -12.40 19.90
N SER A 317 -69.84 -12.57 20.88
CA SER A 317 -71.26 -12.29 20.69
C SER A 317 -71.58 -10.81 20.91
N GLU A 318 -72.68 -10.34 20.33
CA GLU A 318 -73.17 -8.97 20.53
C GLU A 318 -73.46 -8.62 22.01
N ASP A 319 -73.74 -9.64 22.83
CA ASP A 319 -73.99 -9.53 24.28
C ASP A 319 -72.74 -9.76 25.16
N GLY A 320 -71.57 -10.04 24.56
CA GLY A 320 -70.33 -10.33 25.29
C GLY A 320 -70.29 -11.66 26.06
N SER A 321 -71.23 -12.57 25.79
CA SER A 321 -71.36 -13.92 26.38
C SER A 321 -71.91 -14.91 25.33
N PRO A 322 -71.37 -16.13 25.16
CA PRO A 322 -70.58 -16.92 26.12
C PRO A 322 -69.04 -16.74 26.04
N THR A 323 -68.52 -16.04 25.05
CA THR A 323 -67.08 -15.77 24.88
C THR A 323 -66.81 -14.27 25.09
N ALA A 324 -66.14 -13.94 26.20
CA ALA A 324 -65.64 -12.59 26.44
C ALA A 324 -64.50 -12.26 25.46
N PHE A 325 -64.33 -10.97 25.15
CA PHE A 325 -63.18 -10.50 24.37
C PHE A 325 -61.89 -10.73 25.17
N ASP A 326 -61.01 -11.60 24.66
CA ASP A 326 -59.71 -11.90 25.26
C ASP A 326 -58.62 -11.76 24.18
N LEU A 327 -57.95 -10.60 24.19
CA LEU A 327 -56.80 -10.32 23.34
C LEU A 327 -55.72 -9.67 24.19
N THR A 328 -54.56 -10.30 24.22
CA THR A 328 -53.34 -9.70 24.79
C THR A 328 -52.34 -9.52 23.67
N LEU A 329 -51.86 -8.30 23.50
CA LEU A 329 -50.79 -7.96 22.57
C LEU A 329 -49.47 -7.84 23.34
N ASN A 330 -48.38 -8.27 22.71
CA ASN A 330 -47.05 -8.19 23.29
C ASN A 330 -46.14 -7.43 22.33
N ALA A 331 -45.24 -6.63 22.88
CA ALA A 331 -44.25 -5.90 22.12
C ALA A 331 -42.87 -6.05 22.76
N SER A 332 -41.86 -6.07 21.91
CA SER A 332 -40.45 -6.03 22.29
C SER A 332 -39.76 -4.87 21.59
N ASP A 333 -38.77 -4.30 22.23
CA ASP A 333 -37.95 -3.22 21.71
C ASP A 333 -36.52 -3.47 22.19
N LEU A 334 -35.55 -3.21 21.31
CA LEU A 334 -34.15 -3.56 21.53
C LEU A 334 -33.46 -2.57 22.48
N ASP A 335 -33.90 -1.32 22.50
CA ASP A 335 -33.27 -0.22 23.23
C ASP A 335 -34.08 0.21 24.46
N SER A 336 -35.41 0.09 24.38
CA SER A 336 -36.34 0.54 25.41
C SER A 336 -37.11 -0.59 26.06
N THR A 337 -37.20 -0.56 27.40
CA THR A 337 -38.12 -1.42 28.15
C THR A 337 -39.43 -0.72 28.51
N THR A 338 -39.54 0.58 28.18
CA THR A 338 -40.69 1.41 28.52
C THR A 338 -41.51 1.69 27.27
N LEU A 339 -42.49 0.85 27.02
CA LEU A 339 -43.41 0.97 25.90
C LEU A 339 -44.76 1.52 26.36
N THR A 340 -45.39 2.34 25.54
CA THR A 340 -46.70 2.96 25.77
C THR A 340 -47.69 2.48 24.71
N TRP A 341 -48.90 2.17 25.13
CA TRP A 341 -49.94 1.62 24.26
C TRP A 341 -51.14 2.56 24.19
N GLU A 342 -51.74 2.66 23.00
CA GLU A 342 -52.96 3.41 22.78
C GLU A 342 -53.80 2.87 21.62
N ILE A 343 -55.07 3.31 21.56
CA ILE A 343 -55.89 3.15 20.36
C ILE A 343 -55.55 4.27 19.38
N ASP A 344 -54.92 3.89 18.27
CA ASP A 344 -54.51 4.82 17.21
C ASP A 344 -55.67 5.15 16.27
N THR A 345 -56.44 4.12 15.89
CA THR A 345 -57.67 4.27 15.11
C THR A 345 -58.82 3.59 15.84
N PRO A 346 -59.88 4.31 16.26
CA PRO A 346 -61.00 3.74 17.00
C PRO A 346 -61.88 2.83 16.12
N ALA A 347 -62.61 1.93 16.77
CA ALA A 347 -63.58 1.06 16.12
C ALA A 347 -64.84 1.83 15.66
N ALA A 348 -65.53 1.36 14.62
CA ALA A 348 -66.70 2.05 14.07
C ALA A 348 -68.02 1.64 14.75
N HIS A 349 -68.08 0.43 15.28
CA HIS A 349 -69.25 -0.22 15.83
C HIS A 349 -69.01 -0.78 17.24
N GLY A 350 -68.06 -0.20 17.96
CA GLY A 350 -67.79 -0.47 19.37
C GLY A 350 -66.77 0.49 19.96
N SER A 351 -66.33 0.20 21.18
CA SER A 351 -65.29 0.95 21.88
C SER A 351 -64.18 -0.01 22.31
N ALA A 352 -62.99 0.19 21.75
CA ALA A 352 -61.77 -0.50 22.16
C ALA A 352 -61.03 0.34 23.21
N GLU A 353 -60.37 -0.32 24.17
CA GLU A 353 -59.43 0.34 25.07
C GLU A 353 -58.09 -0.38 25.07
N ALA A 354 -57.04 0.40 24.82
CA ALA A 354 -55.64 0.04 25.03
C ALA A 354 -55.00 1.28 25.66
N SER A 355 -54.52 1.19 26.90
CA SER A 355 -53.83 2.30 27.55
C SER A 355 -52.80 1.81 28.57
N GLY A 356 -51.81 2.65 28.85
CA GLY A 356 -50.77 2.39 29.86
C GLY A 356 -49.46 1.87 29.29
N SER A 357 -48.55 1.47 30.18
CA SER A 357 -47.16 1.14 29.84
C SER A 357 -46.78 -0.31 30.10
N GLY A 358 -45.78 -0.83 29.40
CA GLY A 358 -45.19 -2.17 29.58
C GLY A 358 -45.14 -2.98 28.29
N THR A 359 -44.49 -4.13 28.32
CA THR A 359 -44.25 -4.99 27.14
C THR A 359 -45.45 -5.86 26.73
N SER A 360 -46.54 -5.83 27.48
CA SER A 360 -47.77 -6.57 27.19
C SER A 360 -48.99 -5.75 27.58
N LYS A 361 -50.07 -5.85 26.79
CA LYS A 361 -51.35 -5.23 27.07
C LYS A 361 -52.54 -6.11 26.71
N ALA A 362 -53.39 -6.32 27.70
CA ALA A 362 -54.75 -6.78 27.48
C ALA A 362 -55.54 -5.65 26.84
N ILE A 363 -56.20 -5.99 25.74
CA ILE A 363 -57.09 -5.10 24.99
C ILE A 363 -58.51 -5.44 25.41
N THR A 364 -59.34 -4.42 25.63
CA THR A 364 -60.78 -4.62 25.85
C THR A 364 -61.55 -4.06 24.67
N TYR A 365 -62.69 -4.67 24.37
CA TYR A 365 -63.59 -4.20 23.32
C TYR A 365 -65.04 -4.43 23.74
N THR A 366 -65.86 -3.39 23.61
CA THR A 366 -67.30 -3.44 23.87
C THR A 366 -68.05 -3.10 22.58
N PRO A 367 -68.81 -4.03 21.98
CA PRO A 367 -69.59 -3.74 20.79
C PRO A 367 -70.73 -2.77 21.08
N THR A 368 -71.19 -2.06 20.05
CA THR A 368 -72.44 -1.29 20.11
C THR A 368 -73.60 -2.26 20.34
N PRO A 369 -74.53 -2.00 21.28
CA PRO A 369 -75.66 -2.89 21.52
C PRO A 369 -76.44 -3.21 20.24
N ASN A 370 -76.79 -4.48 20.06
CA ASN A 370 -77.51 -5.04 18.90
C ASN A 370 -76.79 -4.91 17.54
N TYR A 371 -75.49 -4.60 17.53
CA TYR A 371 -74.70 -4.65 16.31
C TYR A 371 -74.13 -6.05 16.12
N ASN A 372 -74.40 -6.64 14.96
CA ASN A 372 -73.74 -7.86 14.49
C ASN A 372 -73.06 -7.59 13.15
N GLY A 373 -71.87 -8.16 12.94
CA GLY A 373 -71.06 -7.90 11.75
C GLY A 373 -69.58 -7.80 12.05
N SER A 374 -68.84 -7.22 11.12
CA SER A 374 -67.40 -6.98 11.23
C SER A 374 -67.11 -5.57 11.73
N ASP A 375 -66.18 -5.45 12.66
CA ASP A 375 -65.58 -4.17 13.07
C ASP A 375 -64.05 -4.28 13.09
N SER A 376 -63.34 -3.16 13.18
CA SER A 376 -61.88 -3.14 13.26
C SER A 376 -61.36 -1.87 13.93
N PHE A 377 -60.25 -1.99 14.64
CA PHE A 377 -59.52 -0.85 15.21
C PHE A 377 -58.01 -1.07 15.11
N VAL A 378 -57.22 -0.02 15.27
CA VAL A 378 -55.74 -0.08 15.22
C VAL A 378 -55.19 0.23 16.61
N VAL A 379 -54.33 -0.65 17.11
CA VAL A 379 -53.57 -0.45 18.35
C VAL A 379 -52.16 -0.02 17.97
N ARG A 380 -51.63 1.00 18.65
CA ARG A 380 -50.25 1.46 18.51
C ARG A 380 -49.46 1.19 19.78
N VAL A 381 -48.21 0.80 19.60
CA VAL A 381 -47.18 0.77 20.66
C VAL A 381 -46.06 1.72 20.29
N SER A 382 -45.58 2.51 21.25
CA SER A 382 -44.49 3.46 21.07
C SER A 382 -43.54 3.47 22.26
N ASP A 383 -42.25 3.61 22.00
CA ASP A 383 -41.19 3.87 22.97
C ASP A 383 -41.03 5.39 23.28
N GLY A 384 -41.80 6.24 22.61
CA GLY A 384 -41.75 7.71 22.69
C GLY A 384 -41.03 8.40 21.52
N LEU A 385 -40.31 7.66 20.68
CA LEU A 385 -39.62 8.17 19.49
C LEU A 385 -40.13 7.54 18.21
N LEU A 386 -40.23 6.21 18.19
CA LEU A 386 -40.73 5.39 17.10
C LEU A 386 -41.96 4.60 17.56
N SER A 387 -42.63 3.93 16.62
CA SER A 387 -43.86 3.20 16.91
C SER A 387 -44.12 2.09 15.92
N ASP A 388 -44.88 1.10 16.35
CA ASP A 388 -45.45 0.03 15.52
C ASP A 388 -46.96 -0.09 15.79
N THR A 389 -47.68 -0.68 14.84
CA THR A 389 -49.14 -0.76 14.86
C THR A 389 -49.66 -2.12 14.43
N ILE A 390 -50.78 -2.55 15.01
CA ILE A 390 -51.48 -3.77 14.63
C ILE A 390 -52.97 -3.49 14.41
N THR A 391 -53.53 -4.08 13.35
CA THR A 391 -54.98 -4.03 13.10
C THR A 391 -55.69 -5.17 13.82
N VAL A 392 -56.66 -4.86 14.68
CA VAL A 392 -57.51 -5.86 15.34
C VAL A 392 -58.84 -5.93 14.60
N ASN A 393 -59.14 -7.08 14.03
CA ASN A 393 -60.42 -7.38 13.37
C ASN A 393 -61.35 -8.06 14.36
N VAL A 394 -62.57 -7.57 14.50
CA VAL A 394 -63.59 -8.11 15.41
C VAL A 394 -64.75 -8.65 14.60
N THR A 395 -65.13 -9.89 14.84
CA THR A 395 -66.38 -10.49 14.33
C THR A 395 -67.40 -10.58 15.46
N ILE A 396 -68.53 -9.92 15.31
CA ILE A 396 -69.60 -9.84 16.31
C ILE A 396 -70.78 -10.68 15.83
N GLU A 397 -71.02 -11.80 16.51
CA GLU A 397 -72.05 -12.77 16.17
C GLU A 397 -73.39 -12.40 16.82
N ALA A 398 -74.47 -12.53 16.04
CA ALA A 398 -75.82 -12.31 16.52
C ALA A 398 -76.24 -13.41 17.51
N VAL A 399 -76.93 -13.03 18.58
CA VAL A 399 -77.54 -13.94 19.55
C VAL A 399 -79.03 -14.05 19.24
N ASN A 400 -79.57 -15.27 19.20
CA ASN A 400 -80.98 -15.48 18.88
C ASN A 400 -81.84 -15.17 20.11
N GLU A 401 -82.46 -13.98 20.14
CA GLU A 401 -83.37 -13.57 21.22
C GLU A 401 -84.70 -14.34 21.16
N TYR A 402 -85.00 -15.16 22.18
CA TYR A 402 -86.34 -15.73 22.37
C TYR A 402 -87.26 -14.68 23.01
N ILE A 403 -88.15 -14.08 22.23
CA ILE A 403 -89.24 -13.26 22.75
C ILE A 403 -90.22 -14.17 23.50
N TYR A 404 -90.19 -14.13 24.84
CA TYR A 404 -91.29 -14.64 25.66
C TYR A 404 -92.48 -13.66 25.57
N LEU A 405 -93.41 -13.92 24.66
CA LEU A 405 -94.70 -13.27 24.70
C LEU A 405 -95.48 -13.78 25.93
N PRO A 406 -95.94 -12.93 26.85
CA PRO A 406 -96.82 -13.38 27.93
C PRO A 406 -98.12 -13.89 27.32
N LEU A 407 -98.47 -15.13 27.66
CA LEU A 407 -99.71 -15.78 27.25
C LEU A 407 -100.90 -14.95 27.75
N VAL A 408 -101.55 -14.19 26.86
CA VAL A 408 -102.86 -13.60 27.14
C VAL A 408 -103.88 -14.72 27.06
N VAL A 409 -104.23 -15.29 28.21
CA VAL A 409 -105.37 -16.22 28.32
C VAL A 409 -106.65 -15.39 28.31
N ARG A 410 -107.52 -15.64 27.33
CA ARG A 410 -108.97 -15.44 27.46
C ARG A 410 -109.71 -16.63 26.91
#